data_AF-A0A7J9I8V1-F1
#
_entry.id   AF-A0A7J9I8V1-F1
#
_cell.length_a   1.000
_cell.length_b   1.000
_cell.length_c   1.000
_cell.angle_alpha   90.00
_cell.angle_beta   90.00
_cell.angle_gamma   90.00
#
_symmetry.space_group_name_H-M   'P 1'
#
loop_
_entity.id
_entity.type
_entity.pdbx_description
1 polymer ?
#
loop_
_entity_poly.entity_id
_entity_poly.type
_entity_poly.pdbx_seq_one_letter_code
_entity_poly.pdbx_strand_id
1 'polypeptide(L)'
;MVKEVYVRDLFNESKDGWDRERVSKIYGDFMRDQLCNIPIIHNGPNDRRIWFHNPHGVLEIGGLDSKLLNGNYLRCVDWIEEAARVMDIKAVSDFITVLWNDTIKVNFDAAVYGMSAWYGLVARDADGFVHGGHVGFVNKELHTEWAELQAMEESIYFARSKNWNSVKLESDCASLVNRFNCRQEDLTMLGHRLREIQKLTNYFSHFSFNWALRCCNKVADALCSWAKTNNYKMDFNMDCPLEIHELVLSDAIN
;
A
#
# COMPACT_ATOMS: atom_id res chain seq x y z
N MET A 1 -35.17 10.37 -11.63
CA MET A 1 -33.83 9.80 -11.86
C MET A 1 -33.76 8.48 -11.11
N VAL A 2 -33.41 7.39 -11.79
CA VAL A 2 -33.24 6.08 -11.14
C VAL A 2 -32.05 6.22 -10.17
N LYS A 3 -32.31 6.03 -8.88
CA LYS A 3 -31.27 5.97 -7.85
C LYS A 3 -30.74 4.54 -7.89
N GLU A 4 -29.47 4.39 -8.26
CA GLU A 4 -28.85 3.07 -8.31
C GLU A 4 -28.75 2.50 -6.91
N VAL A 5 -29.00 1.20 -6.80
CA VAL A 5 -29.09 0.46 -5.52
C VAL A 5 -27.84 -0.39 -5.32
N TYR A 6 -27.12 -0.73 -6.39
CA TYR A 6 -25.95 -1.61 -6.34
C TYR A 6 -24.74 -1.02 -7.05
N VAL A 7 -23.53 -1.24 -6.52
CA VAL A 7 -22.26 -0.78 -7.12
C VAL A 7 -22.03 -1.31 -8.53
N ARG A 8 -22.52 -2.51 -8.85
CA ARG A 8 -22.44 -3.08 -10.20
C ARG A 8 -23.20 -2.27 -11.26
N ASP A 9 -24.13 -1.42 -10.83
CA ASP A 9 -24.89 -0.54 -11.71
C ASP A 9 -24.02 0.66 -12.18
N LEU A 10 -22.87 0.88 -11.52
CA LEU A 10 -21.84 1.88 -11.85
C LEU A 10 -20.73 1.34 -12.78
N PHE A 11 -20.79 0.08 -13.18
CA PHE A 11 -19.81 -0.52 -14.10
C PHE A 11 -20.17 -0.21 -15.55
N ASN A 12 -19.14 -0.17 -16.41
CA ASN A 12 -19.35 -0.07 -17.85
C ASN A 12 -20.07 -1.32 -18.39
N GLU A 13 -20.57 -1.24 -19.63
CA GLU A 13 -21.36 -2.33 -20.22
C GLU A 13 -20.60 -3.66 -20.30
N SER A 14 -19.27 -3.59 -20.51
CA SER A 14 -18.36 -4.74 -20.55
C SER A 14 -18.07 -5.34 -19.16
N LYS A 15 -18.44 -4.64 -18.09
CA LYS A 15 -18.15 -4.98 -16.68
C LYS A 15 -16.68 -5.20 -16.38
N ASP A 16 -15.79 -4.61 -17.17
CA ASP A 16 -14.33 -4.67 -17.02
C ASP A 16 -13.74 -3.36 -16.48
N GLY A 17 -14.60 -2.39 -16.15
CA GLY A 17 -14.21 -1.09 -15.64
C GLY A 17 -15.39 -0.30 -15.09
N TRP A 18 -15.08 0.84 -14.48
CA TRP A 18 -16.07 1.79 -14.00
C TRP A 18 -16.64 2.63 -15.15
N ASP A 19 -17.96 2.86 -15.15
CA ASP A 19 -18.58 3.86 -16.02
C ASP A 19 -18.28 5.27 -15.46
N ARG A 20 -17.17 5.84 -15.89
CA ARG A 20 -16.65 7.12 -15.41
C ARG A 20 -17.64 8.28 -15.59
N GLU A 21 -18.37 8.30 -16.70
CA GLU A 21 -19.34 9.36 -16.98
C GLU A 21 -20.53 9.23 -16.04
N ARG A 22 -20.99 8.00 -15.82
CA ARG A 22 -22.07 7.71 -14.89
C ARG A 22 -21.70 8.03 -13.44
N VAL A 23 -20.51 7.62 -13.00
CA VAL A 23 -19.99 7.90 -11.65
C VAL A 23 -19.84 9.41 -11.44
N SER A 24 -19.29 10.17 -12.40
CA SER A 24 -19.20 11.64 -12.31
C SER A 24 -20.58 12.30 -12.28
N LYS A 25 -21.52 11.82 -13.09
CA LYS A 25 -22.89 12.38 -13.12
C LYS A 25 -23.64 12.22 -11.79
N ILE A 26 -23.38 11.14 -11.04
CA ILE A 26 -24.07 10.88 -9.78
C ILE A 26 -23.30 11.49 -8.59
N TYR A 27 -21.96 11.43 -8.60
CA TYR A 27 -21.14 11.76 -7.42
C TYR A 27 -20.18 12.94 -7.61
N GLY A 28 -20.13 13.52 -8.80
CA GLY A 28 -19.21 14.60 -9.16
C GLY A 28 -17.81 14.11 -9.53
N ASP A 29 -17.03 15.02 -10.11
CA ASP A 29 -15.72 14.70 -10.70
C ASP A 29 -14.68 14.26 -9.66
N PHE A 30 -14.68 14.88 -8.48
CA PHE A 30 -13.77 14.51 -7.40
C PHE A 30 -13.94 13.03 -6.99
N MET A 31 -15.20 12.59 -6.79
CA MET A 31 -15.49 11.22 -6.39
C MET A 31 -15.32 10.22 -7.52
N ARG A 32 -15.56 10.62 -8.78
CA ARG A 32 -15.19 9.81 -9.94
C ARG A 32 -13.71 9.45 -9.90
N ASP A 33 -12.84 10.41 -9.60
CA ASP A 33 -11.39 10.20 -9.64
C ASP A 33 -10.91 9.28 -8.52
N GLN A 34 -11.60 9.23 -7.38
CA GLN A 34 -11.33 8.26 -6.32
C GLN A 34 -11.87 6.86 -6.69
N LEU A 35 -13.16 6.75 -6.98
CA LEU A 35 -13.84 5.46 -7.20
C LEU A 35 -13.28 4.72 -8.43
N CYS A 36 -12.99 5.44 -9.52
CA CYS A 36 -12.54 4.81 -10.76
C CYS A 36 -11.06 4.39 -10.73
N ASN A 37 -10.35 4.61 -9.62
CA ASN A 37 -9.01 4.09 -9.36
C ASN A 37 -9.04 2.74 -8.61
N ILE A 38 -10.20 2.28 -8.13
CA ILE A 38 -10.37 0.94 -7.58
C ILE A 38 -10.18 -0.09 -8.71
N PRO A 39 -9.17 -0.97 -8.67
CA PRO A 39 -9.00 -2.01 -9.69
C PRO A 39 -10.13 -3.05 -9.61
N ILE A 40 -10.77 -3.35 -10.74
CA ILE A 40 -11.75 -4.44 -10.83
C ILE A 40 -10.99 -5.72 -11.21
N ILE A 41 -10.94 -6.71 -10.31
CA ILE A 41 -10.08 -7.89 -10.49
C ILE A 41 -10.92 -9.09 -10.96
N HIS A 42 -10.78 -9.44 -12.24
CA HIS A 42 -11.58 -10.49 -12.89
C HIS A 42 -11.04 -11.92 -12.72
N ASN A 43 -9.76 -12.12 -12.34
CA ASN A 43 -9.13 -13.45 -12.26
C ASN A 43 -7.97 -13.50 -11.23
N GLY A 44 -8.26 -13.79 -9.96
CA GLY A 44 -7.23 -14.00 -8.91
C GLY A 44 -6.90 -15.50 -8.67
N PRO A 45 -5.68 -15.86 -8.25
CA PRO A 45 -5.29 -17.24 -7.90
C PRO A 45 -5.88 -17.72 -6.56
N ASN A 46 -5.86 -19.05 -6.34
CA ASN A 46 -6.54 -19.77 -5.25
C ASN A 46 -5.94 -19.61 -3.83
N ASP A 47 -6.87 -19.68 -2.88
CA ASP A 47 -6.97 -19.47 -1.43
C ASP A 47 -5.79 -19.70 -0.47
N ARG A 48 -5.69 -18.80 0.54
CA ARG A 48 -5.71 -19.11 2.00
C ARG A 48 -6.32 -17.96 2.83
N ARG A 49 -7.01 -18.31 3.92
CA ARG A 49 -7.68 -17.41 4.89
C ARG A 49 -6.67 -16.61 5.72
N ILE A 50 -6.84 -15.29 5.85
CA ILE A 50 -6.68 -14.51 7.11
C ILE A 50 -7.54 -13.23 7.00
N TRP A 51 -8.35 -12.94 8.02
CA TRP A 51 -8.97 -11.64 8.24
C TRP A 51 -9.07 -11.34 9.73
N PHE A 52 -8.58 -10.17 10.14
CA PHE A 52 -9.15 -9.20 11.10
C PHE A 52 -8.02 -8.20 11.43
N HIS A 53 -7.90 -7.13 10.64
CA HIS A 53 -6.93 -6.05 10.88
C HIS A 53 -7.64 -4.71 10.98
N ASN A 54 -8.41 -4.56 12.06
CA ASN A 54 -8.64 -3.24 12.60
C ASN A 54 -8.68 -3.34 14.14
N PRO A 55 -7.60 -2.97 14.85
CA PRO A 55 -7.58 -3.01 16.32
C PRO A 55 -8.49 -1.93 16.94
N HIS A 56 -8.95 -0.93 16.18
CA HIS A 56 -9.70 0.22 16.71
C HIS A 56 -10.98 0.61 15.95
N GLY A 57 -11.24 0.02 14.78
CA GLY A 57 -12.46 0.22 14.00
C GLY A 57 -13.64 -0.55 14.54
N VAL A 58 -14.12 -0.17 15.73
CA VAL A 58 -15.48 -0.51 16.13
C VAL A 58 -16.42 0.35 15.28
N LEU A 59 -16.83 -0.17 14.13
CA LEU A 59 -18.07 0.28 13.49
C LEU A 59 -19.19 -0.11 14.44
N GLU A 60 -19.69 0.85 15.24
CA GLU A 60 -20.83 0.61 16.12
C GLU A 60 -22.00 0.04 15.30
N ILE A 61 -22.36 -1.19 15.66
CA ILE A 61 -23.30 -2.05 14.94
C ILE A 61 -24.70 -1.45 15.07
N GLY A 62 -25.09 -0.69 14.03
CA GLY A 62 -26.46 -0.26 13.80
C GLY A 62 -26.97 -0.56 12.38
N GLY A 63 -26.15 -1.18 11.50
CA GLY A 63 -26.53 -1.34 10.09
C GLY A 63 -25.70 -2.25 9.20
N LEU A 64 -24.67 -2.97 9.71
CA LEU A 64 -23.97 -3.97 8.88
C LEU A 64 -24.79 -5.27 8.82
N ASP A 65 -25.15 -5.72 7.62
CA ASP A 65 -25.80 -7.01 7.40
C ASP A 65 -24.93 -8.15 7.98
N SER A 66 -25.57 -9.07 8.70
CA SER A 66 -25.00 -10.34 9.16
C SER A 66 -24.20 -11.09 8.08
N LYS A 67 -24.49 -10.90 6.79
CA LYS A 67 -23.71 -11.44 5.67
C LYS A 67 -22.31 -10.87 5.54
N LEU A 68 -22.10 -9.58 5.84
CA LEU A 68 -20.78 -8.95 5.80
C LEU A 68 -19.90 -9.41 6.97
N LEU A 69 -20.51 -9.76 8.10
CA LEU A 69 -19.81 -10.23 9.30
C LEU A 69 -19.54 -11.75 9.28
N ASN A 70 -20.42 -12.53 8.65
CA ASN A 70 -20.33 -14.00 8.63
C ASN A 70 -20.04 -14.59 7.25
N GLY A 71 -19.84 -13.75 6.22
CA GLY A 71 -19.56 -14.19 4.87
C GLY A 71 -18.14 -14.75 4.74
N ASN A 72 -17.99 -15.84 4.00
CA ASN A 72 -16.69 -16.40 3.65
C ASN A 72 -16.17 -15.71 2.38
N TYR A 73 -15.37 -14.67 2.56
CA TYR A 73 -14.73 -13.96 1.46
C TYR A 73 -13.28 -14.44 1.29
N LEU A 74 -12.89 -14.70 0.05
CA LEU A 74 -11.58 -15.24 -0.29
C LEU A 74 -10.50 -14.15 -0.34
N ARG A 75 -10.85 -12.96 -0.85
CA ARG A 75 -9.94 -11.82 -0.99
C ARG A 75 -10.46 -10.58 -0.28
N CYS A 76 -9.56 -9.65 0.02
CA CYS A 76 -9.94 -8.38 0.61
C CYS A 76 -10.92 -7.60 -0.26
N VAL A 77 -10.66 -7.60 -1.56
CA VAL A 77 -11.50 -6.95 -2.57
C VAL A 77 -12.91 -7.52 -2.62
N ASP A 78 -13.10 -8.83 -2.41
CA ASP A 78 -14.42 -9.47 -2.52
C ASP A 78 -15.36 -9.03 -1.38
N TRP A 79 -14.79 -8.89 -0.17
CA TRP A 79 -15.53 -8.35 0.97
C TRP A 79 -15.85 -6.88 0.76
N ILE A 80 -14.89 -6.06 0.29
CA ILE A 80 -15.13 -4.63 0.01
C ILE A 80 -16.23 -4.46 -1.04
N GLU A 81 -16.22 -5.27 -2.10
CA GLU A 81 -17.28 -5.25 -3.10
C GLU A 81 -18.64 -5.59 -2.52
N GLU A 82 -18.74 -6.61 -1.67
CA GLU A 82 -20.01 -6.99 -1.04
C GLU A 82 -20.45 -5.96 0.01
N ALA A 83 -19.52 -5.41 0.79
CA ALA A 83 -19.77 -4.32 1.72
C ALA A 83 -20.32 -3.12 0.98
N ALA A 84 -19.70 -2.76 -0.15
CA ALA A 84 -20.16 -1.66 -0.97
C ALA A 84 -21.52 -1.94 -1.65
N ARG A 85 -21.90 -3.20 -1.87
CA ARG A 85 -23.24 -3.57 -2.37
C ARG A 85 -24.35 -3.40 -1.33
N VAL A 86 -24.02 -3.51 -0.05
CA VAL A 86 -24.99 -3.48 1.06
C VAL A 86 -25.04 -2.12 1.73
N MET A 87 -23.92 -1.39 1.74
CA MET A 87 -23.83 -0.05 2.30
C MET A 87 -24.50 0.99 1.42
N ASP A 88 -25.13 1.99 2.04
CA ASP A 88 -25.57 3.16 1.30
C ASP A 88 -24.37 4.00 0.82
N ILE A 89 -24.61 4.83 -0.18
CA ILE A 89 -23.56 5.60 -0.84
C ILE A 89 -22.74 6.49 0.11
N LYS A 90 -23.36 7.04 1.16
CA LYS A 90 -22.67 7.89 2.12
C LYS A 90 -21.77 7.01 2.99
N ALA A 91 -22.27 5.87 3.43
CA ALA A 91 -21.47 4.88 4.16
C ALA A 91 -20.30 4.35 3.31
N VAL A 92 -20.48 4.06 2.01
CA VAL A 92 -19.38 3.68 1.10
C VAL A 92 -18.37 4.80 0.94
N SER A 93 -18.85 6.04 0.75
CA SER A 93 -17.98 7.22 0.64
C SER A 93 -17.16 7.44 1.90
N ASP A 94 -17.81 7.41 3.07
CA ASP A 94 -17.16 7.56 4.37
C ASP A 94 -16.16 6.42 4.59
N PHE A 95 -16.52 5.19 4.22
CA PHE A 95 -15.64 4.00 4.29
C PHE A 95 -14.40 4.12 3.40
N ILE A 96 -14.56 4.51 2.13
CA ILE A 96 -13.45 4.75 1.20
C ILE A 96 -12.57 5.91 1.69
N THR A 97 -13.19 6.95 2.23
CA THR A 97 -12.47 8.11 2.80
C THR A 97 -11.61 7.67 3.99
N VAL A 98 -12.13 6.84 4.89
CA VAL A 98 -11.35 6.26 6.00
C VAL A 98 -10.22 5.38 5.47
N LEU A 99 -10.48 4.53 4.48
CA LEU A 99 -9.43 3.68 3.92
C LEU A 99 -8.32 4.49 3.21
N TRP A 100 -8.65 5.59 2.52
CA TRP A 100 -7.75 6.19 1.53
C TRP A 100 -7.32 7.64 1.79
N ASN A 101 -7.82 8.32 2.82
CA ASN A 101 -7.33 9.65 3.21
C ASN A 101 -6.26 9.65 4.31
N ASP A 102 -5.89 8.49 4.84
CA ASP A 102 -4.84 8.43 5.84
C ASP A 102 -3.44 8.53 5.26
N THR A 103 -2.52 8.98 6.11
CA THR A 103 -1.11 9.03 5.75
C THR A 103 -0.56 7.62 5.69
N ILE A 104 -0.14 7.20 4.49
CA ILE A 104 0.40 5.86 4.27
C ILE A 104 1.86 5.81 4.73
N LYS A 105 2.13 4.95 5.69
CA LYS A 105 3.46 4.60 6.14
C LYS A 105 4.05 3.53 5.23
N VAL A 106 5.25 3.76 4.70
CA VAL A 106 5.98 2.79 3.88
C VAL A 106 7.27 2.41 4.59
N ASN A 107 7.37 1.14 4.98
CA ASN A 107 8.57 0.54 5.55
C ASN A 107 9.31 -0.22 4.44
N PHE A 108 10.63 -0.10 4.37
CA PHE A 108 11.44 -0.79 3.37
C PHE A 108 12.74 -1.31 3.97
N ASP A 109 13.29 -2.35 3.35
CA ASP A 109 14.58 -2.94 3.70
C ASP A 109 15.28 -3.52 2.47
N ALA A 110 16.60 -3.68 2.56
CA ALA A 110 17.43 -4.23 1.50
C ALA A 110 18.52 -5.19 2.01
N ALA A 111 18.77 -6.25 1.25
CA ALA A 111 19.83 -7.21 1.53
C ALA A 111 20.74 -7.40 0.32
N VAL A 112 22.05 -7.42 0.56
CA VAL A 112 23.06 -7.70 -0.47
C VAL A 112 23.57 -9.12 -0.32
N TYR A 113 23.67 -9.86 -1.42
CA TYR A 113 24.34 -11.16 -1.45
C TYR A 113 25.01 -11.40 -2.80
N GLY A 114 26.34 -11.51 -2.79
CA GLY A 114 27.14 -11.66 -4.01
C GLY A 114 27.03 -10.43 -4.90
N MET A 115 26.70 -10.64 -6.18
CA MET A 115 26.57 -9.58 -7.19
C MET A 115 25.13 -9.07 -7.35
N SER A 116 24.28 -9.32 -6.35
CA SER A 116 22.88 -8.96 -6.39
C SER A 116 22.45 -8.33 -5.06
N ALA A 117 21.45 -7.45 -5.15
CA ALA A 117 20.75 -6.87 -4.02
C ALA A 117 19.25 -7.16 -4.16
N TRP A 118 18.60 -7.49 -3.06
CA TRP A 118 17.16 -7.68 -2.94
C TRP A 118 16.59 -6.60 -2.05
N TYR A 119 15.33 -6.28 -2.29
CA TYR A 119 14.60 -5.32 -1.48
C TYR A 119 13.16 -5.77 -1.26
N GLY A 120 12.59 -5.28 -0.16
CA GLY A 120 11.18 -5.46 0.16
C GLY A 120 10.63 -4.19 0.78
N LEU A 121 9.38 -3.87 0.43
CA LEU A 121 8.66 -2.76 1.04
C LEU A 121 7.20 -3.14 1.30
N VAL A 122 6.66 -2.60 2.39
CA VAL A 122 5.25 -2.73 2.77
C VAL A 122 4.69 -1.35 3.10
N ALA A 123 3.49 -1.08 2.60
CA ALA A 123 2.76 0.15 2.79
C ALA A 123 1.52 -0.12 3.66
N ARG A 124 1.37 0.67 4.72
CA ARG A 124 0.34 0.52 5.75
C ARG A 124 -0.24 1.85 6.18
N ASP A 125 -1.47 1.86 6.67
CA ASP A 125 -2.05 3.04 7.32
C ASP A 125 -1.72 3.09 8.83
N ALA A 126 -2.36 4.02 9.54
CA ALA A 126 -2.17 4.23 10.97
C ALA A 126 -2.69 3.08 11.83
N ASP A 127 -3.64 2.29 11.32
CA ASP A 127 -4.20 1.10 11.99
C ASP A 127 -3.38 -0.17 11.70
N GLY A 128 -2.31 -0.05 10.92
CA GLY A 128 -1.45 -1.16 10.51
C GLY A 128 -2.03 -1.99 9.37
N PHE A 129 -3.13 -1.55 8.75
CA PHE A 129 -3.73 -2.24 7.61
C PHE A 129 -2.88 -2.06 6.36
N VAL A 130 -2.67 -3.16 5.61
CA VAL A 130 -1.77 -3.18 4.45
C VAL A 130 -2.49 -2.68 3.20
N HIS A 131 -1.94 -1.63 2.60
CA HIS A 131 -2.41 -1.07 1.33
C HIS A 131 -1.65 -1.64 0.12
N GLY A 132 -0.50 -2.25 0.37
CA GLY A 132 0.27 -2.96 -0.64
C GLY A 132 1.73 -3.14 -0.27
N GLY A 133 2.49 -3.67 -1.21
CA GLY A 133 3.93 -3.73 -1.11
C GLY A 133 4.57 -4.16 -2.41
N HIS A 134 5.90 -4.14 -2.40
CA HIS A 134 6.71 -4.45 -3.56
C HIS A 134 7.98 -5.17 -3.13
N VAL A 135 8.31 -6.22 -3.86
CA VAL A 135 9.56 -6.96 -3.69
C VAL A 135 10.29 -7.05 -5.01
N GLY A 136 11.60 -7.07 -4.96
CA GLY A 136 12.40 -7.16 -6.17
C GLY A 136 13.87 -7.35 -5.90
N PHE A 137 14.64 -7.32 -6.98
CA PHE A 137 16.08 -7.47 -6.93
C PHE A 137 16.75 -6.73 -8.09
N VAL A 138 18.03 -6.44 -7.89
CA VAL A 138 18.92 -5.83 -8.87
C VAL A 138 20.17 -6.69 -8.98
N ASN A 139 20.52 -7.11 -10.19
CA ASN A 139 21.75 -7.83 -10.49
C ASN A 139 22.92 -6.85 -10.67
N LYS A 140 23.25 -6.16 -9.58
CA LYS A 140 24.36 -5.23 -9.49
C LYS A 140 25.05 -5.41 -8.14
N GLU A 141 26.38 -5.43 -8.17
CA GLU A 141 27.17 -5.37 -6.94
C GLU A 141 26.95 -3.99 -6.30
N LEU A 142 26.30 -4.00 -5.14
CA LEU A 142 25.99 -2.82 -4.35
C LEU A 142 26.55 -3.02 -2.95
N HIS A 143 27.08 -1.95 -2.37
CA HIS A 143 27.27 -1.91 -0.93
C HIS A 143 25.92 -1.75 -0.22
N THR A 144 25.85 -2.15 1.05
CA THR A 144 24.64 -2.13 1.87
C THR A 144 23.90 -0.78 1.79
N GLU A 145 24.59 0.34 1.97
CA GLU A 145 23.95 1.67 1.94
C GLU A 145 23.36 2.02 0.55
N TRP A 146 23.94 1.52 -0.53
CA TRP A 146 23.40 1.68 -1.88
C TRP A 146 22.21 0.77 -2.17
N ALA A 147 22.18 -0.43 -1.59
CA ALA A 147 21.03 -1.32 -1.68
C ALA A 147 19.83 -0.74 -0.93
N GLU A 148 20.07 -0.16 0.24
CA GLU A 148 19.05 0.56 1.02
C GLU A 148 18.53 1.79 0.25
N LEU A 149 19.42 2.54 -0.40
CA LEU A 149 19.01 3.65 -1.27
C LEU A 149 18.17 3.17 -2.46
N GLN A 150 18.49 2.00 -3.02
CA GLN A 150 17.70 1.41 -4.09
C GLN A 150 16.29 1.03 -3.59
N ALA A 151 16.18 0.41 -2.41
CA ALA A 151 14.89 0.08 -1.81
C ALA A 151 14.07 1.34 -1.50
N MET A 152 14.72 2.41 -1.03
CA MET A 152 14.10 3.72 -0.82
C MET A 152 13.53 4.30 -2.12
N GLU A 153 14.29 4.25 -3.21
CA GLU A 153 13.86 4.76 -4.52
C GLU A 153 12.66 3.96 -5.06
N GLU A 154 12.70 2.64 -5.00
CA GLU A 154 11.60 1.76 -5.41
C GLU A 154 10.34 1.99 -4.56
N SER A 155 10.50 2.25 -3.26
CA SER A 155 9.40 2.61 -2.34
C SER A 155 8.70 3.90 -2.77
N ILE A 156 9.46 4.90 -3.19
CA ILE A 156 8.91 6.16 -3.68
C ILE A 156 8.18 5.96 -5.01
N TYR A 157 8.75 5.19 -5.94
CA TYR A 157 8.07 4.88 -7.20
C TYR A 157 6.77 4.11 -6.99
N PHE A 158 6.78 3.12 -6.09
CA PHE A 158 5.59 2.37 -5.72
C PHE A 158 4.51 3.28 -5.11
N ALA A 159 4.88 4.13 -4.15
CA ALA A 159 3.92 5.06 -3.54
C ALA A 159 3.31 6.04 -4.56
N ARG A 160 4.10 6.48 -5.55
CA ARG A 160 3.61 7.31 -6.66
C ARG A 160 2.66 6.56 -7.57
N SER A 161 2.93 5.28 -7.88
CA SER A 161 2.06 4.46 -8.74
C SER A 161 0.69 4.20 -8.11
N LYS A 162 0.61 4.25 -6.77
CA LYS A 162 -0.64 4.16 -6.00
C LYS A 162 -1.40 5.49 -5.87
N ASN A 163 -0.85 6.59 -6.39
CA ASN A 163 -1.44 7.93 -6.28
C ASN A 163 -1.69 8.39 -4.83
N TRP A 164 -0.88 7.94 -3.86
CA TRP A 164 -0.99 8.44 -2.49
C TRP A 164 -0.52 9.87 -2.39
N ASN A 165 -1.25 10.71 -1.65
CA ASN A 165 -0.93 12.12 -1.46
C ASN A 165 -0.10 12.38 -0.20
N SER A 166 -0.26 11.56 0.84
CA SER A 166 0.44 11.71 2.13
C SER A 166 1.20 10.43 2.44
N VAL A 167 2.53 10.52 2.49
CA VAL A 167 3.42 9.35 2.65
C VAL A 167 4.44 9.59 3.77
N LYS A 168 4.57 8.62 4.66
CA LYS A 168 5.62 8.53 5.69
C LYS A 168 6.54 7.38 5.35
N LEU A 169 7.72 7.67 4.83
CA LEU A 169 8.72 6.65 4.60
C LEU A 169 9.47 6.35 5.90
N GLU A 170 9.77 5.08 6.18
CA GLU A 170 10.46 4.63 7.38
C GLU A 170 11.54 3.59 7.04
N SER A 171 12.71 3.73 7.65
CA SER A 171 13.86 2.82 7.50
C SER A 171 14.65 2.75 8.81
N ASP A 172 15.26 1.59 9.07
CA ASP A 172 16.22 1.42 10.17
C ASP A 172 17.64 1.91 9.84
N CYS A 173 17.90 2.27 8.58
CA CYS A 173 19.15 2.88 8.13
C CYS A 173 19.22 4.37 8.53
N ALA A 174 19.66 4.64 9.76
CA ALA A 174 19.84 6.00 10.28
C ALA A 174 20.74 6.89 9.41
N SER A 175 21.73 6.30 8.72
CA SER A 175 22.61 7.05 7.80
C SER A 175 21.80 7.67 6.66
N LEU A 176 20.95 6.88 5.99
CA LEU A 176 20.11 7.39 4.90
C LEU A 176 19.12 8.44 5.38
N VAL A 177 18.45 8.18 6.51
CA VAL A 177 17.48 9.13 7.09
C VAL A 177 18.16 10.46 7.40
N ASN A 178 19.33 10.42 8.06
CA ASN A 178 20.07 11.62 8.43
C ASN A 178 20.56 12.37 7.20
N ARG A 179 21.12 11.68 6.19
CA ARG A 179 21.57 12.31 4.95
C ARG A 179 20.43 12.94 4.17
N PHE A 180 19.30 12.25 4.06
CA PHE A 180 18.13 12.75 3.36
C PHE A 180 17.53 13.98 4.05
N ASN A 181 17.51 14.02 5.38
CA ASN A 181 16.96 15.15 6.13
C ASN A 181 18.00 16.28 6.36
N CYS A 182 19.26 16.05 5.99
CA CYS A 182 20.32 17.04 6.16
C CYS A 182 20.15 18.20 5.17
N ARG A 183 20.30 19.44 5.67
CA ARG A 183 20.31 20.65 4.84
C ARG A 183 21.68 20.97 4.25
N GLN A 184 22.73 20.32 4.73
CA GLN A 184 24.09 20.52 4.21
C GLN A 184 24.30 19.74 2.92
N GLU A 185 25.16 20.30 2.08
CA GLU A 185 25.43 19.76 0.76
C GLU A 185 26.29 18.48 0.83
N ASP A 186 25.70 17.30 0.63
CA ASP A 186 26.44 16.03 0.51
C ASP A 186 26.98 15.88 -0.93
N LEU A 187 28.28 16.11 -1.11
CA LEU A 187 28.99 16.06 -2.40
C LEU A 187 29.35 14.64 -2.86
N THR A 188 28.98 13.60 -2.09
CA THR A 188 29.22 12.21 -2.50
C THR A 188 28.28 11.79 -3.63
N MET A 189 28.63 10.73 -4.35
CA MET A 189 27.75 10.11 -5.36
C MET A 189 26.39 9.71 -4.77
N LEU A 190 26.39 9.21 -3.52
CA LEU A 190 25.19 8.85 -2.79
C LEU A 190 24.36 10.10 -2.45
N GLY A 191 25.00 11.17 -1.99
CA GLY A 191 24.38 12.47 -1.76
C GLY A 191 23.74 13.06 -3.02
N HIS A 192 24.41 13.00 -4.16
CA HIS A 192 23.83 13.41 -5.44
C HIS A 192 22.58 12.58 -5.80
N ARG A 193 22.65 11.25 -5.67
CA ARG A 193 21.49 10.38 -5.95
C ARG A 193 20.32 10.65 -5.01
N LEU A 194 20.59 10.88 -3.71
CA LEU A 194 19.60 11.27 -2.72
C LEU A 194 18.87 12.56 -3.10
N ARG A 195 19.57 13.57 -3.63
CA ARG A 195 18.93 14.82 -4.08
C ARG A 195 17.99 14.62 -5.26
N GLU A 196 18.34 13.74 -6.20
CA GLU A 196 17.43 13.39 -7.28
C GLU A 196 16.19 12.68 -6.73
N ILE A 197 16.36 11.78 -5.75
CA ILE A 197 15.25 11.10 -5.07
C ILE A 197 14.38 12.09 -4.28
N GLN A 198 14.96 13.07 -3.59
CA GLN A 198 14.22 14.14 -2.91
C GLN A 198 13.30 14.90 -3.88
N LYS A 199 13.72 15.14 -5.12
CA LYS A 199 12.84 15.78 -6.12
C LYS A 199 11.62 14.92 -6.45
N LEU A 200 11.74 13.59 -6.39
CA LEU A 200 10.62 12.67 -6.62
C LEU A 200 9.55 12.76 -5.53
N THR A 201 9.92 13.19 -4.32
CA THR A 201 8.99 13.30 -3.20
C THR A 201 8.10 14.55 -3.26
N ASN A 202 8.44 15.53 -4.11
CA ASN A 202 7.59 16.70 -4.40
C ASN A 202 6.26 16.33 -5.09
N TYR A 203 6.11 15.08 -5.54
CA TYR A 203 4.83 14.54 -6.01
C TYR A 203 3.79 14.47 -4.90
N PHE A 204 4.22 14.22 -3.66
CA PHE A 204 3.35 14.06 -2.52
C PHE A 204 2.97 15.43 -1.93
N SER A 205 1.71 15.57 -1.52
CA SER A 205 1.26 16.75 -0.76
C SER A 205 1.93 16.82 0.61
N HIS A 206 2.13 15.66 1.24
CA HIS A 206 2.85 15.53 2.50
C HIS A 206 3.82 14.35 2.40
N PHE A 207 5.10 14.62 2.64
CA PHE A 207 6.13 13.59 2.69
C PHE A 207 7.00 13.78 3.92
N SER A 208 7.34 12.69 4.59
CA SER A 208 8.42 12.67 5.57
C SER A 208 9.18 11.36 5.50
N PHE A 209 10.46 11.41 5.83
CA PHE A 209 11.29 10.23 5.95
C PHE A 209 11.86 10.15 7.36
N ASN A 210 11.50 9.09 8.08
CA ASN A 210 11.77 8.95 9.50
C ASN A 210 12.60 7.69 9.77
N TRP A 211 13.39 7.76 10.83
CA TRP A 211 14.10 6.59 11.31
C TRP A 211 13.15 5.73 12.15
N ALA A 212 13.17 4.43 11.92
CA ALA A 212 12.45 3.43 12.69
C ALA A 212 13.45 2.47 13.35
N LEU A 213 13.10 1.96 14.53
CA LEU A 213 13.87 0.87 15.12
C LEU A 213 13.76 -0.37 14.22
N ARG A 214 14.86 -1.14 14.10
CA ARG A 214 14.88 -2.37 13.31
C ARG A 214 13.78 -3.37 13.69
N CYS A 215 13.36 -3.39 14.96
CA CYS A 215 12.27 -4.25 15.41
C CYS A 215 10.89 -3.87 14.83
N CYS A 216 10.74 -2.64 14.33
CA CYS A 216 9.55 -2.12 13.64
C CYS A 216 9.64 -2.30 12.10
N ASN A 217 10.76 -2.79 11.57
CA ASN A 217 10.97 -3.00 10.13
C ASN A 217 10.91 -4.49 9.73
N LYS A 218 10.44 -5.37 10.63
CA LYS A 218 10.46 -6.84 10.47
C LYS A 218 9.70 -7.33 9.23
N VAL A 219 8.60 -6.67 8.87
CA VAL A 219 7.80 -7.06 7.69
C VAL A 219 8.58 -6.77 6.40
N ALA A 220 9.27 -5.64 6.31
CA ALA A 220 10.08 -5.30 5.15
C ALA A 220 11.31 -6.22 5.01
N ASP A 221 11.99 -6.53 6.12
CA ASP A 221 13.10 -7.50 6.17
C ASP A 221 12.64 -8.90 5.72
N ALA A 222 11.47 -9.35 6.20
CA ALA A 222 10.89 -10.62 5.78
C ALA A 222 10.54 -10.64 4.28
N LEU A 223 9.95 -9.56 3.75
CA LEU A 223 9.69 -9.40 2.32
C LEU A 223 10.98 -9.45 1.49
N CYS A 224 12.03 -8.75 1.93
CA CYS A 224 13.35 -8.78 1.30
C CYS A 224 13.93 -10.20 1.29
N SER A 225 13.88 -10.89 2.43
CA SER A 225 14.33 -12.28 2.56
C SER A 225 13.54 -13.26 1.69
N TRP A 226 12.23 -13.04 1.56
CA TRP A 226 11.36 -13.81 0.69
C TRP A 226 11.68 -13.57 -0.80
N ALA A 227 11.91 -12.31 -1.18
CA ALA A 227 12.36 -11.93 -2.53
C ALA A 227 13.67 -12.64 -2.89
N LYS A 228 14.61 -12.69 -1.94
CA LYS A 228 15.90 -13.37 -2.08
C LYS A 228 15.77 -14.88 -2.29
N THR A 229 14.90 -15.52 -1.53
CA THR A 229 14.74 -16.98 -1.58
C THR A 229 14.12 -17.43 -2.91
N ASN A 230 13.23 -16.61 -3.47
CA ASN A 230 12.45 -16.98 -4.66
C ASN A 230 12.91 -16.28 -5.95
N ASN A 231 13.82 -15.31 -5.87
CA ASN A 231 14.19 -14.42 -6.98
C ASN A 231 12.97 -13.78 -7.67
N TYR A 232 12.01 -13.32 -6.86
CA TYR A 232 10.81 -12.69 -7.37
C TYR A 232 10.93 -11.18 -7.46
N LYS A 233 10.24 -10.64 -8.47
CA LYS A 233 9.85 -9.24 -8.55
C LYS A 233 8.33 -9.20 -8.65
N MET A 234 7.68 -8.60 -7.67
CA MET A 234 6.23 -8.63 -7.56
C MET A 234 5.71 -7.41 -6.81
N ASP A 235 4.58 -6.89 -7.29
CA ASP A 235 3.74 -5.94 -6.56
C ASP A 235 2.56 -6.72 -5.96
N PHE A 236 2.15 -6.34 -4.77
CA PHE A 236 0.91 -6.82 -4.16
C PHE A 236 0.10 -5.64 -3.60
N ASN A 237 -1.21 -5.84 -3.51
CA ASN A 237 -2.15 -4.86 -2.94
C ASN A 237 -2.51 -5.29 -1.50
N MET A 238 -3.76 -5.16 -1.07
CA MET A 238 -4.19 -5.58 0.26
C MET A 238 -3.99 -7.08 0.52
N ASP A 239 -4.07 -7.90 -0.52
CA ASP A 239 -3.80 -9.33 -0.44
C ASP A 239 -2.28 -9.59 -0.45
N CYS A 240 -1.66 -9.50 0.74
CA CYS A 240 -0.23 -9.69 0.90
C CYS A 240 0.20 -11.18 0.91
N PRO A 241 1.49 -11.49 0.67
CA PRO A 241 1.98 -12.87 0.71
C PRO A 241 1.79 -13.53 2.08
N LEU A 242 1.43 -14.80 2.09
CA LEU A 242 1.17 -15.57 3.33
C LEU A 242 2.39 -15.65 4.24
N GLU A 243 3.58 -15.55 3.68
CA GLU A 243 4.85 -15.57 4.38
C GLU A 243 5.02 -14.39 5.34
N ILE A 244 4.30 -13.27 5.12
CA ILE A 244 4.41 -12.08 5.96
C ILE A 244 3.16 -11.82 6.80
N HIS A 245 2.11 -12.61 6.64
CA HIS A 245 0.83 -12.43 7.34
C HIS A 245 0.96 -12.38 8.87
N GLU A 246 1.65 -13.35 9.46
CA GLU A 246 1.87 -13.40 10.92
C GLU A 246 2.69 -12.20 11.42
N LEU A 247 3.64 -11.73 10.62
CA LEU A 247 4.44 -10.56 10.96
C LEU A 247 3.58 -9.28 10.91
N VAL A 248 2.76 -9.13 9.87
CA VAL A 248 1.81 -8.02 9.74
C VAL A 248 0.79 -8.02 10.88
N LEU A 249 0.28 -9.19 11.29
CA LEU A 249 -0.57 -9.34 12.49
C LEU A 249 0.16 -8.90 13.76
N SER A 250 1.38 -9.38 13.96
CA SER A 250 2.15 -9.07 15.16
C SER A 250 2.53 -7.59 15.26
N ASP A 251 2.73 -6.92 14.12
CA ASP A 251 3.16 -5.52 14.05
C ASP A 251 1.98 -4.55 14.23
N ALA A 252 0.75 -4.95 13.86
CA ALA A 252 -0.46 -4.13 14.03
C ALA A 252 -1.03 -4.13 15.47
N ILE A 253 -0.57 -5.04 16.33
CA ILE A 253 -1.05 -5.18 17.73
C ILE A 253 -0.19 -4.36 18.72
N ASN A 254 0.95 -3.81 18.27
CA ASN A 254 1.87 -3.02 19.11
C ASN A 254 1.72 -1.52 18.89
#